data_AF-A0A0M9ULA0-F1
#
_entry.id   AF-A0A0M9ULA0-F1
#
_cell.length_a   1.000
_cell.length_b   1.000
_cell.length_c   1.000
_cell.angle_alpha   90.00
_cell.angle_beta   90.00
_cell.angle_gamma   90.00
#
_symmetry.space_group_name_H-M   'P 1'
#
loop_
_entity.id
_entity.type
_entity.pdbx_description
1 polymer ?
#
loop_
_entity_poly.entity_id
_entity_poly.type
_entity_poly.pdbx_seq_one_letter_code
_entity_poly.pdbx_strand_id
1 'polypeptide(L)'
;MLVAARFVQGLAGGVGIVIAQAAGRDIFDGRELIRFYGRLAVAGPTAAIVGPMIGGLLNTFMDWRGLFGFLAVVGLALLLMSATMFTETLPPERRTAGGLRRTGAALRVLGADRVFVGAVLSQGFVYAAIFSYLAGSTFVLQEIYGLSPQWYAAAFALNSAGGVFFGWLGGRTAERWNVHGALFLGIAQTGTGCLGLLLAGLAPMPLAVVIASLFLLASGAQFSSPAGTTLALSEYPQMAGTAGSILGTARFGLGGLAAPFVGIAGSLSILPLGVITTGAAVLAAAGALLTLRRRAPESVVHAATA
;
A
#
# COMPACT_ATOMS: atom_id res chain seq x y z
N MET A 1 1.06 -26.68 -2.46
CA MET A 1 -0.39 -26.39 -2.55
C MET A 1 -0.79 -25.13 -1.76
N LEU A 2 -0.37 -24.97 -0.49
CA LEU A 2 -0.71 -23.80 0.35
C LEU A 2 -0.24 -22.45 -0.22
N VAL A 3 0.97 -22.38 -0.78
CA VAL A 3 1.49 -21.15 -1.41
C VAL A 3 0.68 -20.75 -2.64
N ALA A 4 0.29 -21.71 -3.48
CA ALA A 4 -0.58 -21.45 -4.63
C ALA A 4 -1.97 -20.96 -4.19
N ALA A 5 -2.54 -21.55 -3.13
CA ALA A 5 -3.80 -21.08 -2.57
C ALA A 5 -3.68 -19.65 -1.99
N ARG A 6 -2.58 -19.33 -1.30
CA ARG A 6 -2.27 -17.97 -0.82
C ARG A 6 -2.12 -16.98 -1.98
N PHE A 7 -1.51 -17.40 -3.08
CA PHE A 7 -1.40 -16.60 -4.29
C PHE A 7 -2.79 -16.27 -4.88
N VAL A 8 -3.67 -17.28 -5.00
CA VAL A 8 -5.06 -17.07 -5.47
C VAL A 8 -5.84 -16.18 -4.50
N GLN A 9 -5.68 -16.36 -3.19
CA GLN A 9 -6.30 -15.49 -2.18
C GLN A 9 -5.83 -14.04 -2.29
N GLY A 10 -4.54 -13.81 -2.53
CA GLY A 10 -3.99 -12.49 -2.76
C GLY A 10 -4.57 -11.83 -4.01
N LEU A 11 -4.64 -12.57 -5.12
CA LEU A 11 -5.28 -12.11 -6.36
C LEU A 11 -6.75 -11.73 -6.14
N ALA A 12 -7.53 -12.62 -5.51
CA ALA A 12 -8.94 -12.37 -5.23
C ALA A 12 -9.16 -11.20 -4.26
N GLY A 13 -8.31 -11.07 -3.23
CA GLY A 13 -8.37 -9.98 -2.25
C GLY A 13 -8.16 -8.59 -2.88
N GLY A 14 -7.31 -8.50 -3.91
CA GLY A 14 -7.08 -7.24 -4.63
C GLY A 14 -8.30 -6.73 -5.40
N VAL A 15 -9.15 -7.64 -5.91
CA VAL A 15 -10.33 -7.30 -6.71
C VAL A 15 -11.36 -6.51 -5.89
N GLY A 16 -11.56 -6.88 -4.62
CA GLY A 16 -12.60 -6.30 -3.78
C GLY A 16 -12.45 -4.79 -3.57
N ILE A 17 -11.23 -4.29 -3.33
CA ILE A 17 -10.97 -2.86 -3.11
C ILE A 17 -11.26 -2.06 -4.39
N VAL A 18 -10.83 -2.59 -5.54
CA VAL A 18 -11.00 -1.92 -6.84
C VAL A 18 -12.49 -1.85 -7.22
N ILE A 19 -13.22 -2.95 -7.08
CA ILE A 19 -14.66 -2.99 -7.36
C ILE A 19 -15.43 -2.08 -6.39
N ALA A 20 -15.11 -2.09 -5.09
CA ALA A 20 -15.77 -1.23 -4.12
C ALA A 20 -15.60 0.26 -4.43
N GLN A 21 -14.40 0.67 -4.88
CA GLN A 21 -14.15 2.05 -5.31
C GLN A 21 -14.90 2.40 -6.59
N ALA A 22 -14.92 1.50 -7.58
CA ALA A 22 -15.64 1.68 -8.84
C ALA A 22 -17.16 1.80 -8.62
N ALA A 23 -17.75 0.84 -7.90
CA ALA A 23 -19.18 0.84 -7.58
C ALA A 23 -19.61 2.09 -6.78
N GLY A 24 -18.77 2.54 -5.84
CA GLY A 24 -19.02 3.79 -5.11
C GLY A 24 -19.06 5.01 -6.02
N ARG A 25 -18.20 5.06 -7.04
CA ARG A 25 -18.18 6.13 -8.05
C ARG A 25 -19.36 6.04 -9.02
N ASP A 26 -19.89 4.86 -9.26
CA ASP A 26 -21.06 4.68 -10.13
C ASP A 26 -22.35 5.23 -9.49
N ILE A 27 -22.45 5.13 -8.16
CA ILE A 27 -23.68 5.46 -7.41
C ILE A 27 -23.62 6.84 -6.73
N PHE A 28 -22.43 7.29 -6.30
CA PHE A 28 -22.29 8.52 -5.53
C PHE A 28 -21.52 9.60 -6.29
N ASP A 29 -21.99 10.85 -6.13
CA ASP A 29 -21.33 12.04 -6.68
C ASP A 29 -21.04 13.08 -5.60
N GLY A 30 -20.10 13.99 -5.89
CA GLY A 30 -19.81 15.16 -5.06
C GLY A 30 -19.55 14.84 -3.58
N ARG A 31 -20.33 15.45 -2.68
CA ARG A 31 -20.16 15.28 -1.22
C ARG A 31 -20.46 13.86 -0.73
N GLU A 32 -21.37 13.15 -1.38
CA GLU A 32 -21.71 11.78 -0.98
C GLU A 32 -20.57 10.82 -1.30
N LEU A 33 -19.93 11.00 -2.46
CA LEU A 33 -18.76 10.24 -2.85
C LEU A 33 -17.59 10.44 -1.87
N ILE A 34 -17.39 11.69 -1.42
CA ILE A 34 -16.38 12.00 -0.39
C ILE A 34 -16.67 11.27 0.92
N ARG A 35 -17.94 11.24 1.37
CA ARG A 35 -18.35 10.50 2.58
C ARG A 35 -18.16 8.99 2.42
N PHE A 36 -18.48 8.45 1.25
CA PHE A 36 -18.27 7.03 0.93
C PHE A 36 -16.79 6.67 0.99
N TYR A 37 -15.92 7.42 0.31
CA TYR A 37 -14.48 7.19 0.36
C TYR A 37 -13.88 7.43 1.74
N GLY A 38 -14.41 8.37 2.52
CA GLY A 38 -14.03 8.56 3.92
C GLY A 38 -14.28 7.30 4.76
N ARG A 39 -15.44 6.66 4.60
CA ARG A 39 -15.76 5.38 5.27
C ARG A 39 -14.84 4.25 4.79
N LEU A 40 -14.59 4.17 3.49
CA LEU A 40 -13.74 3.15 2.89
C LEU A 40 -12.27 3.29 3.34
N ALA A 41 -11.78 4.52 3.48
CA ALA A 41 -10.42 4.81 3.92
C ALA A 41 -10.14 4.34 5.36
N VAL A 42 -11.14 4.40 6.24
CA VAL A 42 -11.01 3.94 7.64
C VAL A 42 -11.11 2.41 7.73
N ALA A 43 -11.79 1.74 6.80
CA ALA A 43 -12.00 0.30 6.82
C ALA A 43 -10.68 -0.51 6.81
N GLY A 44 -9.68 -0.07 6.03
CA GLY A 44 -8.37 -0.74 5.94
C GLY A 44 -7.61 -0.76 7.27
N PRO A 45 -7.30 0.40 7.88
CA PRO A 45 -6.69 0.48 9.20
C PRO A 45 -7.49 -0.25 10.29
N THR A 46 -8.83 -0.15 10.27
CA THR A 46 -9.67 -0.90 11.21
C THR A 46 -9.49 -2.41 11.04
N ALA A 47 -9.47 -2.92 9.81
CA ALA A 47 -9.23 -4.34 9.54
C ALA A 47 -7.83 -4.78 10.00
N ALA A 48 -6.81 -3.93 9.85
CA ALA A 48 -5.45 -4.21 10.31
C ALA A 48 -5.33 -4.30 11.85
N ILE A 49 -6.22 -3.63 12.60
CA ILE A 49 -6.28 -3.70 14.06
C ILE A 49 -7.13 -4.90 14.52
N VAL A 50 -8.34 -5.03 13.95
CA VAL A 50 -9.30 -6.07 14.33
C VAL A 50 -8.80 -7.47 13.91
N GLY A 51 -8.11 -7.58 12.77
CA GLY A 51 -7.59 -8.83 12.24
C GLY A 51 -6.69 -9.59 13.22
N PRO A 52 -5.59 -8.99 13.73
CA PRO A 52 -4.75 -9.60 14.76
C PRO A 52 -5.48 -9.89 16.07
N MET A 53 -6.46 -9.06 16.48
CA MET A 53 -7.23 -9.32 17.70
C MET A 53 -8.10 -10.57 17.59
N ILE A 54 -8.90 -10.66 16.52
CA ILE A 54 -9.73 -11.83 16.24
C ILE A 54 -8.83 -13.05 15.98
N GLY A 55 -7.81 -12.90 15.13
CA GLY A 55 -6.88 -13.98 14.80
C GLY A 55 -6.14 -14.52 16.02
N GLY A 56 -5.67 -13.65 16.90
CA GLY A 56 -5.01 -14.02 18.16
C GLY A 56 -5.95 -14.76 19.12
N LEU A 57 -7.20 -14.30 19.25
CA LEU A 57 -8.22 -14.98 20.06
C LEU A 57 -8.55 -16.37 19.50
N LEU A 58 -8.82 -16.47 18.19
CA LEU A 58 -9.13 -17.74 17.52
C LEU A 58 -7.98 -18.74 17.70
N ASN A 59 -6.74 -18.29 17.58
CA ASN A 59 -5.54 -19.12 17.74
C ASN A 59 -5.37 -19.74 19.14
N THR A 60 -6.18 -19.36 20.13
CA THR A 60 -6.17 -19.99 21.47
C THR A 60 -6.89 -21.34 21.51
N PHE A 61 -7.80 -21.62 20.55
CA PHE A 61 -8.59 -22.85 20.52
C PHE A 61 -8.68 -23.51 19.14
N MET A 62 -8.09 -22.92 18.08
CA MET A 62 -7.96 -23.56 16.78
C MET A 62 -6.55 -23.45 16.22
N ASP A 63 -6.18 -24.45 15.42
CA ASP A 63 -4.93 -24.43 14.67
C ASP A 63 -5.02 -23.53 13.42
N TRP A 64 -3.92 -23.43 12.68
CA TRP A 64 -3.87 -22.64 11.43
C TRP A 64 -4.91 -23.09 10.39
N ARG A 65 -5.32 -24.37 10.40
CA ARG A 65 -6.33 -24.91 9.47
C ARG A 65 -7.72 -24.40 9.85
N GLY A 66 -8.03 -24.38 11.14
CA GLY A 66 -9.25 -23.79 11.68
C GLY A 66 -9.39 -22.32 11.30
N LEU A 67 -8.31 -21.53 11.39
CA LEU A 67 -8.29 -20.13 10.95
C LEU A 67 -8.68 -19.97 9.46
N PHE A 68 -8.16 -20.82 8.58
CA PHE A 68 -8.56 -20.82 7.17
C PHE A 68 -10.00 -21.27 6.97
N GLY A 69 -10.49 -22.25 7.73
CA GLY A 69 -11.88 -22.67 7.71
C GLY A 69 -12.82 -21.53 8.10
N PHE A 70 -12.50 -20.80 9.17
CA PHE A 70 -13.22 -19.60 9.58
C PHE A 70 -13.27 -18.54 8.48
N LEU A 71 -12.11 -18.20 7.88
CA LEU A 71 -12.04 -17.26 6.76
C LEU A 71 -12.83 -17.73 5.54
N ALA A 72 -12.87 -19.03 5.27
CA ALA A 72 -13.67 -19.60 4.18
C ALA A 72 -15.17 -19.43 4.41
N VAL A 73 -15.65 -19.65 5.65
CA VAL A 73 -17.05 -19.42 6.03
C VAL A 73 -17.42 -17.94 5.88
N VAL A 74 -16.56 -17.04 6.35
CA VAL A 74 -16.76 -15.58 6.17
C VAL A 74 -16.80 -15.22 4.67
N GLY A 75 -15.86 -15.74 3.88
CA GLY A 75 -15.82 -15.52 2.44
C GLY A 75 -17.07 -16.03 1.72
N LEU A 76 -17.58 -17.21 2.11
CA LEU A 76 -18.81 -17.77 1.56
C LEU A 76 -20.03 -16.90 1.92
N ALA A 77 -20.13 -16.43 3.16
CA ALA A 77 -21.19 -15.53 3.57
C ALA A 77 -21.19 -14.23 2.76
N LEU A 78 -20.01 -13.61 2.58
CA LEU A 78 -19.85 -12.41 1.76
C LEU A 78 -20.19 -12.66 0.29
N LEU A 79 -19.82 -13.82 -0.26
CA LEU A 79 -20.16 -14.22 -1.62
C LEU A 79 -21.67 -14.33 -1.80
N LEU A 80 -22.37 -15.01 -0.87
CA LEU A 80 -23.82 -15.16 -0.91
C LEU A 80 -24.53 -13.80 -0.77
N MET A 81 -24.07 -12.94 0.14
CA MET A 81 -24.60 -11.58 0.27
C MET A 81 -24.39 -10.77 -1.01
N SER A 82 -23.22 -10.84 -1.62
CA SER A 82 -22.95 -10.15 -2.88
C SER A 82 -23.82 -10.71 -4.01
N ALA A 83 -23.96 -12.02 -4.13
CA ALA A 83 -24.74 -12.64 -5.21
C ALA A 83 -26.25 -12.36 -5.12
N THR A 84 -26.76 -12.09 -3.91
CA THR A 84 -28.21 -11.92 -3.67
C THR A 84 -28.63 -10.47 -3.44
N MET A 85 -27.74 -9.63 -2.88
CA MET A 85 -28.07 -8.25 -2.49
C MET A 85 -27.36 -7.20 -3.34
N PHE A 86 -26.22 -7.53 -3.97
CA PHE A 86 -25.48 -6.57 -4.78
C PHE A 86 -26.05 -6.53 -6.20
N THR A 87 -26.59 -5.37 -6.57
CA THR A 87 -27.12 -5.14 -7.93
C THR A 87 -26.05 -4.47 -8.78
N GLU A 88 -26.03 -4.74 -10.09
CA GLU A 88 -25.16 -4.08 -11.05
C GLU A 88 -25.30 -2.55 -10.96
N THR A 89 -24.20 -1.86 -10.64
CA THR A 89 -24.18 -0.42 -10.37
C THR A 89 -24.00 0.41 -11.62
N LEU A 90 -23.40 -0.16 -12.67
CA LEU A 90 -23.07 0.56 -13.90
C LEU A 90 -24.23 0.47 -14.93
N PRO A 91 -24.87 1.61 -15.28
CA PRO A 91 -25.91 1.64 -16.29
C PRO A 91 -25.42 1.09 -17.64
N PRO A 92 -26.24 0.35 -18.40
CA PRO A 92 -25.86 -0.23 -19.70
C PRO A 92 -25.23 0.78 -20.67
N GLU A 93 -25.68 2.03 -20.63
CA GLU A 93 -25.26 3.11 -21.53
C GLU A 93 -23.85 3.62 -21.22
N ARG A 94 -23.39 3.44 -19.97
CA ARG A 94 -22.03 3.81 -19.54
C ARG A 94 -21.04 2.65 -19.62
N ARG A 95 -21.52 1.45 -19.99
CA ARG A 95 -20.65 0.27 -20.17
C ARG A 95 -19.74 0.50 -21.35
N THR A 96 -18.45 0.61 -21.08
CA THR A 96 -17.45 0.59 -22.13
C THR A 96 -17.17 -0.87 -22.50
N ALA A 97 -17.19 -1.17 -23.80
CA ALA A 97 -16.49 -2.34 -24.30
C ALA A 97 -15.00 -2.12 -24.01
N GLY A 98 -14.52 -2.73 -22.94
CA GLY A 98 -13.09 -2.84 -22.68
C GLY A 98 -12.38 -3.56 -23.81
N GLY A 99 -11.06 -3.66 -23.74
CA GLY A 99 -10.31 -4.46 -24.69
C GLY A 99 -8.82 -4.27 -24.53
N LEU A 100 -8.05 -5.34 -24.77
CA LEU A 100 -6.59 -5.33 -24.67
C LEU A 100 -5.96 -4.17 -25.44
N ARG A 101 -6.56 -3.76 -26.57
CA ARG A 101 -6.08 -2.62 -27.38
C ARG A 101 -6.18 -1.28 -26.65
N ARG A 102 -7.31 -1.00 -25.98
CA ARG A 102 -7.53 0.24 -25.22
C ARG A 102 -6.65 0.28 -23.97
N THR A 103 -6.53 -0.85 -23.28
CA THR A 103 -5.61 -1.00 -22.14
C THR A 103 -4.15 -0.80 -22.57
N GLY A 104 -3.75 -1.40 -23.70
CA GLY A 104 -2.42 -1.22 -24.27
C GLY A 104 -2.10 0.22 -24.68
N ALA A 105 -3.09 0.93 -25.25
CA ALA A 105 -2.94 2.36 -25.57
C ALA A 105 -2.77 3.21 -24.30
N ALA A 106 -3.60 2.98 -23.28
CA ALA A 106 -3.49 3.66 -21.99
C ALA A 106 -2.13 3.38 -21.32
N LEU A 107 -1.66 2.13 -21.32
CA LEU A 107 -0.34 1.75 -20.80
C LEU A 107 0.80 2.49 -21.50
N ARG A 108 0.70 2.68 -22.82
CA ARG A 108 1.70 3.40 -23.60
C ARG A 108 1.74 4.89 -23.24
N VAL A 109 0.58 5.54 -23.12
CA VAL A 109 0.49 6.95 -22.72
C VAL A 109 1.06 7.14 -21.32
N LEU A 110 0.60 6.33 -20.37
CA LEU A 110 1.02 6.39 -18.97
C LEU A 110 2.52 6.10 -18.83
N GLY A 111 3.04 5.11 -19.57
CA GLY A 111 4.47 4.77 -19.57
C GLY A 111 5.37 5.83 -20.21
N ALA A 112 4.83 6.69 -21.08
CA ALA A 112 5.57 7.81 -21.67
C ALA A 112 5.67 9.02 -20.73
N ASP A 113 4.72 9.18 -19.80
CA ASP A 113 4.74 10.26 -18.81
C ASP A 113 5.69 9.95 -17.65
N ARG A 114 6.78 10.71 -17.58
CA ARG A 114 7.81 10.58 -16.54
C ARG A 114 7.28 10.92 -15.15
N VAL A 115 6.28 11.79 -15.04
CA VAL A 115 5.67 12.14 -13.74
C VAL A 115 4.85 10.97 -13.23
N PHE A 116 4.01 10.37 -14.07
CA PHE A 116 3.28 9.14 -13.75
C PHE A 116 4.23 8.01 -13.36
N VAL A 117 5.23 7.70 -14.21
CA VAL A 117 6.19 6.63 -13.95
C VAL A 117 6.97 6.88 -12.66
N GLY A 118 7.40 8.12 -12.41
CA GLY A 118 8.08 8.50 -11.17
C GLY A 118 7.21 8.32 -9.93
N ALA A 119 5.95 8.74 -9.99
CA ALA A 119 4.99 8.58 -8.90
C ALA A 119 4.68 7.10 -8.62
N VAL A 120 4.50 6.28 -9.66
CA VAL A 120 4.27 4.83 -9.54
C VAL A 120 5.49 4.12 -8.94
N LEU A 121 6.70 4.39 -9.46
CA LEU A 121 7.93 3.76 -8.96
C LEU A 121 8.23 4.19 -7.51
N SER A 122 8.14 5.48 -7.21
CA SER A 122 8.37 5.98 -5.85
C SER A 122 7.42 5.34 -4.84
N GLN A 123 6.12 5.32 -5.13
CA GLN A 123 5.12 4.71 -4.26
C GLN A 123 5.26 3.19 -4.18
N GLY A 124 5.62 2.53 -5.28
CA GLY A 124 5.87 1.10 -5.31
C GLY A 124 7.01 0.70 -4.38
N PHE A 125 8.15 1.40 -4.43
CA PHE A 125 9.29 1.12 -3.56
C PHE A 125 9.07 1.58 -2.10
N VAL A 126 8.30 2.64 -1.85
CA VAL A 126 7.85 2.96 -0.48
C VAL A 126 7.03 1.80 0.10
N TYR A 127 6.14 1.21 -0.68
CA TYR A 127 5.37 0.04 -0.24
C TYR A 127 6.22 -1.23 -0.13
N ALA A 128 7.29 -1.37 -0.92
CA ALA A 128 8.31 -2.40 -0.72
C ALA A 128 8.91 -2.31 0.69
N ALA A 129 9.32 -1.11 1.13
CA ALA A 129 9.81 -0.90 2.50
C ALA A 129 8.75 -1.22 3.57
N ILE A 130 7.49 -0.85 3.35
CA ILE A 130 6.39 -1.15 4.27
C ILE A 130 6.14 -2.66 4.40
N PHE A 131 6.06 -3.39 3.29
CA PHE A 131 5.86 -4.83 3.31
C PHE A 131 7.04 -5.56 3.95
N SER A 132 8.27 -5.08 3.71
CA SER A 132 9.46 -5.56 4.41
C SER A 132 9.38 -5.32 5.92
N TYR A 133 8.92 -4.15 6.37
CA TYR A 133 8.64 -3.87 7.78
C TYR A 133 7.60 -4.83 8.36
N LEU A 134 6.47 -5.04 7.66
CA LEU A 134 5.41 -5.95 8.10
C LEU A 134 5.94 -7.39 8.27
N ALA A 135 6.76 -7.86 7.33
CA ALA A 135 7.34 -9.19 7.38
C ALA A 135 8.47 -9.34 8.41
N GLY A 136 9.28 -8.30 8.61
CA GLY A 136 10.48 -8.35 9.45
C GLY A 136 10.26 -7.96 10.91
N SER A 137 9.24 -7.15 11.21
CA SER A 137 9.08 -6.56 12.54
C SER A 137 8.86 -7.58 13.66
N THR A 138 8.26 -8.73 13.37
CA THR A 138 8.10 -9.83 14.34
C THR A 138 9.44 -10.45 14.72
N PHE A 139 10.28 -10.79 13.73
CA PHE A 139 11.63 -11.30 13.97
C PHE A 139 12.47 -10.33 14.79
N VAL A 140 12.43 -9.04 14.42
CA VAL A 140 13.20 -8.02 15.12
C VAL A 140 12.69 -7.80 16.53
N LEU A 141 11.42 -7.45 16.71
CA LEU A 141 10.91 -7.02 18.00
C LEU A 141 10.69 -8.20 18.96
N GLN A 142 10.09 -9.30 18.51
CA GLN A 142 9.77 -10.42 19.40
C GLN A 142 10.94 -11.40 19.55
N GLU A 143 11.59 -11.80 18.45
CA GLU A 143 12.62 -12.86 18.51
C GLU A 143 14.00 -12.31 18.90
N ILE A 144 14.42 -11.17 18.34
CA ILE A 144 15.75 -10.59 18.63
C ILE A 144 15.73 -9.74 19.91
N TYR A 145 14.75 -8.84 20.06
CA TYR A 145 14.65 -7.95 21.23
C TYR A 145 13.79 -8.51 22.37
N GLY A 146 13.14 -9.66 22.20
CA GLY A 146 12.40 -10.33 23.26
C GLY A 146 11.13 -9.61 23.71
N LEU A 147 10.53 -8.75 22.88
CA LEU A 147 9.28 -8.09 23.26
C LEU A 147 8.17 -9.12 23.43
N SER A 148 7.42 -8.97 24.53
CA SER A 148 6.19 -9.74 24.71
C SER A 148 5.17 -9.40 23.61
N PRO A 149 4.21 -10.30 23.32
CA PRO A 149 3.14 -10.02 22.36
C PRO A 149 2.37 -8.73 22.64
N GLN A 150 2.19 -8.36 23.91
CA GLN A 150 1.52 -7.12 24.32
C GLN A 150 2.33 -5.88 23.91
N TRP A 151 3.65 -5.89 24.13
CA TRP A 151 4.52 -4.77 23.76
C TRP A 151 4.72 -4.68 22.24
N TYR A 152 4.73 -5.81 21.54
CA TYR A 152 4.68 -5.83 20.08
C TYR A 152 3.39 -5.21 19.55
N ALA A 153 2.24 -5.59 20.12
CA ALA A 153 0.95 -5.01 19.76
C ALA A 153 0.90 -3.50 20.04
N ALA A 154 1.48 -3.04 21.16
CA ALA A 154 1.59 -1.62 21.47
C ALA A 154 2.47 -0.86 20.46
N ALA A 155 3.62 -1.42 20.06
CA ALA A 155 4.49 -0.84 19.04
C ALA A 155 3.80 -0.78 17.66
N PHE A 156 3.03 -1.81 17.30
CA PHE A 156 2.25 -1.84 16.06
C PHE A 156 1.08 -0.84 16.09
N ALA A 157 0.41 -0.69 17.23
CA ALA A 157 -0.64 0.31 17.44
C ALA A 157 -0.09 1.73 17.34
N LEU A 158 1.09 2.00 17.91
CA LEU A 158 1.79 3.29 17.76
C LEU A 158 2.09 3.59 16.29
N ASN A 159 2.62 2.62 15.55
CA ASN A 159 2.87 2.75 14.10
C ASN A 159 1.59 3.01 13.32
N SER A 160 0.50 2.33 13.66
CA SER A 160 -0.80 2.49 12.99
C SER A 160 -1.40 3.88 13.27
N ALA A 161 -1.38 4.34 14.52
CA ALA A 161 -1.85 5.66 14.91
C ALA A 161 -1.01 6.78 14.26
N GLY A 162 0.32 6.61 14.28
CA GLY A 162 1.25 7.48 13.56
C GLY A 162 0.95 7.51 12.07
N GLY A 163 0.73 6.36 11.44
CA GLY A 163 0.39 6.26 10.03
C GLY A 163 -0.85 7.08 9.65
N VAL A 164 -1.93 6.99 10.43
CA VAL A 164 -3.14 7.79 10.22
C VAL A 164 -2.84 9.28 10.35
N PHE A 165 -2.16 9.69 11.42
CA PHE A 165 -1.82 11.09 11.67
C PHE A 165 -0.91 11.68 10.57
N PHE A 166 0.16 10.96 10.21
CA PHE A 166 1.12 11.41 9.20
C PHE A 166 0.56 11.33 7.78
N GLY A 167 -0.35 10.38 7.48
CA GLY A 167 -1.08 10.38 6.21
C GLY A 167 -1.99 11.62 6.08
N TRP A 168 -2.72 11.97 7.14
CA TRP A 168 -3.49 13.22 7.18
C TRP A 168 -2.58 14.46 7.04
N LEU A 169 -1.48 14.50 7.79
CA LEU A 169 -0.54 15.63 7.77
C LEU A 169 0.15 15.78 6.41
N GLY A 170 0.50 14.67 5.76
CA GLY A 170 1.07 14.65 4.42
C GLY A 170 0.09 15.16 3.38
N GLY A 171 -1.19 14.77 3.47
CA GLY A 171 -2.26 15.31 2.63
C GLY A 171 -2.45 16.82 2.84
N ARG A 172 -2.49 17.27 4.10
CA ARG A 172 -2.58 18.69 4.45
C ARG A 172 -1.41 19.50 3.91
N THR A 173 -0.20 18.96 4.01
CA THR A 173 1.03 19.59 3.51
C THR A 173 1.03 19.67 2.00
N ALA A 174 0.61 18.61 1.32
CA ALA A 174 0.50 18.59 -0.15
C ALA A 174 -0.52 19.61 -0.67
N GLU A 175 -1.66 19.77 0.03
CA GLU A 175 -2.72 20.73 -0.31
C GLU A 175 -2.29 22.18 -0.08
N ARG A 176 -1.66 22.48 1.07
CA ARG A 176 -1.37 23.85 1.49
C ARG A 176 -0.04 24.40 1.00
N TRP A 177 0.94 23.53 0.78
CA TRP A 177 2.31 23.96 0.48
C TRP A 177 2.77 23.51 -0.89
N ASN A 178 3.02 22.22 -1.07
CA ASN A 178 3.55 21.70 -2.34
C ASN A 178 3.41 20.18 -2.41
N VAL A 179 2.86 19.67 -3.52
CA VAL A 179 2.70 18.22 -3.74
C VAL A 179 4.05 17.51 -3.83
N HIS A 180 4.99 17.99 -4.64
CA HIS A 180 6.35 17.43 -4.72
C HIS A 180 7.10 17.56 -3.40
N GLY A 181 7.01 18.71 -2.73
CA GLY A 181 7.63 18.94 -1.42
C GLY A 181 7.15 17.93 -0.38
N ALA A 182 5.84 17.68 -0.30
CA ALA A 182 5.28 16.66 0.58
C ALA A 182 5.74 15.24 0.23
N LEU A 183 5.83 14.90 -1.06
CA LEU A 183 6.36 13.61 -1.53
C LEU A 183 7.82 13.43 -1.06
N PHE A 184 8.70 14.39 -1.33
CA PHE A 184 10.12 14.31 -1.00
C PHE A 184 10.35 14.29 0.52
N LEU A 185 9.62 15.08 1.30
CA LEU A 185 9.70 15.04 2.76
C LEU A 185 9.31 13.67 3.32
N GLY A 186 8.21 13.08 2.85
CA GLY A 186 7.79 11.76 3.28
C GLY A 186 8.79 10.66 2.91
N ILE A 187 9.37 10.71 1.70
CA ILE A 187 10.40 9.77 1.27
C ILE A 187 11.69 9.96 2.08
N ALA A 188 12.09 11.20 2.38
CA ALA A 188 13.25 11.47 3.22
C ALA A 188 13.05 10.92 4.65
N GLN A 189 11.89 11.15 5.25
CA GLN A 189 11.52 10.59 6.56
C GLN A 189 11.54 9.05 6.53
N THR A 190 11.00 8.45 5.47
CA THR A 190 11.05 6.99 5.27
C THR A 190 12.50 6.51 5.20
N GLY A 191 13.33 7.19 4.42
CA GLY A 191 14.76 6.88 4.25
C GLY A 191 15.54 6.97 5.57
N THR A 192 15.26 7.95 6.42
CA THR A 192 15.86 8.06 7.76
C THR A 192 15.53 6.85 8.61
N GLY A 193 14.27 6.38 8.60
CA GLY A 193 13.87 5.16 9.28
C GLY A 193 14.58 3.92 8.72
N CYS A 194 14.64 3.77 7.40
CA CYS A 194 15.35 2.67 6.74
C CYS A 194 16.85 2.64 7.08
N LEU A 195 17.50 3.81 7.10
CA LEU A 195 18.91 3.94 7.47
C LEU A 195 19.14 3.54 8.93
N GLY A 196 18.25 3.95 9.85
CA GLY A 196 18.31 3.51 11.24
C GLY A 196 18.23 1.99 11.40
N LEU A 197 17.37 1.32 10.61
CA LEU A 197 17.29 -0.14 10.59
C LEU A 197 18.54 -0.81 10.01
N LEU A 198 19.13 -0.22 8.96
CA LEU A 198 20.40 -0.69 8.41
C LEU A 198 21.52 -0.60 9.45
N LEU A 199 21.62 0.53 10.15
CA LEU A 199 22.60 0.72 11.22
C LEU A 199 22.39 -0.26 12.38
N ALA A 200 21.14 -0.55 12.75
CA ALA A 200 20.80 -1.58 13.74
C ALA A 200 21.14 -3.01 13.29
N GLY A 201 21.22 -3.25 11.98
CA GLY A 201 21.70 -4.51 11.41
C GLY A 201 23.22 -4.65 11.40
N LEU A 202 23.96 -3.54 11.45
CA LEU A 202 25.43 -3.50 11.42
C LEU A 202 26.05 -3.44 12.83
N ALA A 203 25.34 -2.85 13.79
CA ALA A 203 25.80 -2.72 15.17
C ALA A 203 24.62 -2.89 16.15
N PRO A 204 24.87 -3.41 17.36
CA PRO A 204 23.84 -3.48 18.39
C PRO A 204 23.30 -2.08 18.71
N MET A 205 22.00 -1.88 18.51
CA MET A 205 21.32 -0.62 18.80
C MET A 205 20.32 -0.78 19.94
N PRO A 206 20.07 0.27 20.75
CA PRO A 206 19.00 0.25 21.74
C PRO A 206 17.64 0.01 21.08
N LEU A 207 16.76 -0.72 21.77
CA LEU A 207 15.39 -0.99 21.29
C LEU A 207 14.64 0.30 20.89
N ALA A 208 14.83 1.39 21.64
CA ALA A 208 14.20 2.67 21.34
C ALA A 208 14.58 3.21 19.95
N VAL A 209 15.83 3.02 19.52
CA VAL A 209 16.30 3.42 18.19
C VAL A 209 15.61 2.58 17.11
N VAL A 210 15.43 1.29 17.34
CA VAL A 210 14.74 0.40 16.39
C VAL A 210 13.26 0.76 16.28
N ILE A 211 12.57 0.97 17.41
CA ILE A 211 11.16 1.41 17.43
C ILE A 211 11.01 2.75 16.71
N ALA A 212 11.88 3.72 16.99
CA ALA A 212 11.87 5.02 16.30
C ALA A 212 12.14 4.87 14.80
N SER A 213 13.06 3.98 14.40
CA SER A 213 13.38 3.72 12.99
C SER A 213 12.19 3.11 12.24
N LEU A 214 11.54 2.11 12.84
CA LEU A 214 10.31 1.50 12.31
C LEU A 214 9.20 2.55 12.19
N PHE A 215 9.03 3.39 13.22
CA PHE A 215 8.04 4.46 13.22
C PHE A 215 8.29 5.48 12.11
N LEU A 216 9.53 5.96 11.94
CA LEU A 216 9.89 6.92 10.90
C LEU A 216 9.67 6.33 9.50
N LEU A 217 10.04 5.06 9.29
CA LEU A 217 9.75 4.33 8.05
C LEU A 217 8.25 4.31 7.76
N ALA A 218 7.45 3.83 8.71
CA ALA A 218 6.01 3.67 8.53
C ALA A 218 5.28 5.00 8.35
N SER A 219 5.56 5.97 9.22
CA SER A 219 4.94 7.30 9.19
C SER A 219 5.35 8.11 7.96
N GLY A 220 6.63 8.06 7.55
CA GLY A 220 7.11 8.74 6.35
C GLY A 220 6.46 8.20 5.08
N ALA A 221 6.27 6.88 5.01
CA ALA A 221 5.58 6.24 3.90
C ALA A 221 4.14 6.74 3.79
N GLN A 222 3.41 6.79 4.91
CA GLN A 222 2.04 7.33 4.94
C GLN A 222 1.99 8.82 4.60
N PHE A 223 2.94 9.62 5.08
CA PHE A 223 3.05 11.04 4.76
C PHE A 223 3.22 11.28 3.25
N SER A 224 4.05 10.48 2.58
CA SER A 224 4.30 10.61 1.13
C SER A 224 3.09 10.19 0.27
N SER A 225 2.17 9.38 0.82
CA SER A 225 1.19 8.64 0.03
C SER A 225 0.14 9.52 -0.66
N PRO A 226 -0.45 10.56 -0.01
CA PRO A 226 -1.39 11.45 -0.67
C PRO A 226 -0.77 12.17 -1.86
N ALA A 227 0.43 12.73 -1.68
CA ALA A 227 1.15 13.44 -2.75
C ALA A 227 1.48 12.53 -3.93
N GLY A 228 2.02 11.32 -3.66
CA GLY A 228 2.33 10.34 -4.70
C GLY A 228 1.08 9.85 -5.44
N THR A 229 -0.04 9.67 -4.74
CA THR A 229 -1.32 9.30 -5.36
C THR A 229 -1.85 10.42 -6.25
N THR A 230 -1.79 11.67 -5.79
CA THR A 230 -2.23 12.83 -6.57
C THR A 230 -1.41 12.96 -7.85
N LEU A 231 -0.07 12.89 -7.77
CA LEU A 231 0.80 12.98 -8.95
C LEU A 231 0.53 11.88 -9.99
N ALA A 232 0.15 10.69 -9.54
CA ALA A 232 -0.16 9.57 -10.42
C ALA A 232 -1.55 9.67 -11.08
N LEU A 233 -2.54 10.29 -10.43
CA LEU A 233 -3.95 10.17 -10.84
C LEU A 233 -4.59 11.47 -11.33
N SER A 234 -4.11 12.64 -10.90
CA SER A 234 -4.82 13.92 -11.09
C SER A 234 -5.08 14.27 -12.55
N GLU A 235 -4.23 13.79 -13.47
CA GLU A 235 -4.25 14.22 -14.87
C GLU A 235 -4.73 13.13 -15.83
N TYR A 236 -5.18 12.01 -15.28
CA TYR A 236 -5.73 10.91 -16.04
C TYR A 236 -7.18 10.61 -15.64
N PRO A 237 -8.10 11.60 -15.56
CA PRO A 237 -9.48 11.34 -15.14
C PRO A 237 -10.20 10.36 -16.07
N GLN A 238 -9.91 10.37 -17.37
CA GLN A 238 -10.50 9.45 -18.36
C GLN A 238 -9.89 8.03 -18.32
N MET A 239 -8.70 7.87 -17.73
CA MET A 239 -7.99 6.58 -17.61
C MET A 239 -7.71 6.22 -16.15
N ALA A 240 -8.50 6.77 -15.21
CA ALA A 240 -8.24 6.67 -13.78
C ALA A 240 -8.23 5.22 -13.28
N GLY A 241 -9.06 4.35 -13.87
CA GLY A 241 -9.05 2.91 -13.58
C GLY A 241 -7.73 2.23 -13.94
N THR A 242 -7.20 2.47 -15.14
CA THR A 242 -5.91 1.91 -15.58
C THR A 242 -4.75 2.50 -14.78
N ALA A 243 -4.72 3.82 -14.58
CA ALA A 243 -3.69 4.50 -13.81
C ALA A 243 -3.67 4.02 -12.34
N GLY A 244 -4.84 3.92 -11.71
CA GLY A 244 -5.00 3.39 -10.35
C GLY A 244 -4.59 1.93 -10.25
N SER A 245 -4.92 1.10 -11.25
CA SER A 245 -4.52 -0.31 -11.29
C SER A 245 -3.00 -0.48 -11.38
N ILE A 246 -2.31 0.32 -12.20
CA ILE A 246 -0.84 0.30 -12.30
C ILE A 246 -0.21 0.74 -10.97
N LEU A 247 -0.71 1.83 -10.37
CA LEU A 247 -0.23 2.32 -9.08
C LEU A 247 -0.41 1.27 -7.98
N GLY A 248 -1.60 0.66 -7.90
CA GLY A 248 -1.89 -0.43 -6.96
C GLY A 248 -1.01 -1.66 -7.19
N THR A 249 -0.83 -2.06 -8.45
CA THR A 249 0.04 -3.19 -8.84
C THR A 249 1.48 -2.93 -8.44
N ALA A 250 1.99 -1.71 -8.63
CA ALA A 250 3.34 -1.37 -8.19
C ALA A 250 3.48 -1.41 -6.67
N ARG A 251 2.51 -0.85 -5.92
CA ARG A 251 2.49 -0.86 -4.45
C ARG A 251 2.52 -2.28 -3.88
N PHE A 252 1.54 -3.09 -4.26
CA PHE A 252 1.38 -4.43 -3.71
C PHE A 252 2.34 -5.44 -4.35
N GLY A 253 2.66 -5.27 -5.63
CA GLY A 253 3.57 -6.15 -6.36
C GLY A 253 5.01 -6.01 -5.87
N LEU A 254 5.56 -4.79 -5.82
CA LEU A 254 6.90 -4.57 -5.28
C LEU A 254 6.95 -4.88 -3.76
N GLY A 255 5.88 -4.55 -3.04
CA GLY A 255 5.64 -4.97 -1.65
C GLY A 255 5.80 -6.48 -1.44
N GLY A 256 4.99 -7.26 -2.15
CA GLY A 256 4.97 -8.72 -2.07
C GLY A 256 6.27 -9.37 -2.53
N LEU A 257 6.97 -8.76 -3.50
CA LEU A 257 8.28 -9.23 -3.94
C LEU A 257 9.37 -8.98 -2.89
N ALA A 258 9.32 -7.86 -2.17
CA ALA A 258 10.36 -7.51 -1.19
C ALA A 258 10.26 -8.31 0.13
N ALA A 259 9.05 -8.68 0.54
CA ALA A 259 8.81 -9.32 1.85
C ALA A 259 9.59 -10.65 2.07
N PRO A 260 9.64 -11.60 1.11
CA PRO A 260 10.36 -12.87 1.30
C PRO A 260 11.86 -12.70 1.55
N PHE A 261 12.48 -11.68 0.96
CA PHE A 261 13.93 -11.45 1.11
C PHE A 261 14.29 -11.06 2.55
N VAL A 262 13.37 -10.46 3.31
CA VAL A 262 13.59 -10.10 4.72
C VAL A 262 13.74 -11.34 5.58
N GLY A 263 13.02 -12.41 5.25
CA GLY A 263 13.04 -13.67 6.01
C GLY A 263 14.28 -14.54 5.77
N ILE A 264 15.19 -14.18 4.86
CA ILE A 264 16.34 -15.04 4.50
C ILE A 264 17.24 -15.35 5.69
N ALA A 265 17.44 -14.39 6.61
CA ALA A 265 18.22 -14.63 7.83
C ALA A 265 17.36 -14.97 9.06
N GLY A 266 16.02 -15.01 8.93
CA GLY A 266 15.10 -15.20 10.05
C GLY A 266 15.39 -14.24 11.22
N SER A 267 15.45 -14.77 12.44
CA SER A 267 15.81 -14.04 13.66
C SER A 267 17.31 -13.94 13.94
N LEU A 268 18.16 -14.42 13.03
CA LEU A 268 19.62 -14.36 13.24
C LEU A 268 20.17 -12.93 13.09
N SER A 269 19.48 -12.06 12.34
CA SER A 269 19.98 -10.72 12.06
C SER A 269 18.88 -9.74 11.61
N ILE A 270 19.01 -8.48 12.04
CA ILE A 270 18.21 -7.34 11.55
C ILE A 270 18.68 -6.90 10.14
N LEU A 271 19.89 -7.30 9.74
CA LEU A 271 20.55 -6.79 8.54
C LEU A 271 19.73 -6.94 7.24
N PRO A 272 19.08 -8.08 6.93
CA PRO A 272 18.29 -8.20 5.70
C PRO A 272 17.15 -7.18 5.65
N LEU A 273 16.46 -6.95 6.77
CA LEU A 273 15.41 -5.93 6.86
C LEU A 273 15.99 -4.57 6.49
N GLY A 274 17.08 -4.16 7.16
CA GLY A 274 17.73 -2.87 6.93
C GLY A 274 18.22 -2.67 5.49
N VAL A 275 18.86 -3.68 4.89
CA VAL A 275 19.36 -3.65 3.52
C VAL A 275 18.21 -3.49 2.51
N ILE A 276 17.16 -4.29 2.65
CA ILE A 276 16.03 -4.28 1.71
C ILE A 276 15.24 -2.97 1.82
N THR A 277 14.94 -2.52 3.05
CA THR A 277 14.21 -1.26 3.25
C THR A 277 15.02 -0.05 2.78
N THR A 278 16.35 -0.07 2.96
CA THR A 278 17.22 1.02 2.48
C THR A 278 17.32 1.01 0.97
N GLY A 279 17.54 -0.15 0.34
CA GLY A 279 17.53 -0.27 -1.12
C GLY A 279 16.20 0.21 -1.72
N ALA A 280 15.08 -0.16 -1.11
CA ALA A 280 13.76 0.32 -1.48
C ALA A 280 13.64 1.86 -1.31
N ALA A 281 14.11 2.43 -0.21
CA ALA A 281 14.07 3.89 -0.01
C ALA A 281 14.92 4.66 -1.04
N VAL A 282 16.10 4.15 -1.41
CA VAL A 282 16.93 4.75 -2.47
C VAL A 282 16.23 4.70 -3.82
N LEU A 283 15.65 3.55 -4.18
CA LEU A 283 14.89 3.40 -5.43
C LEU A 283 13.62 4.26 -5.42
N ALA A 284 12.97 4.42 -4.27
CA ALA A 284 11.84 5.32 -4.12
C ALA A 284 12.23 6.79 -4.36
N ALA A 285 13.35 7.23 -3.79
CA ALA A 285 13.90 8.56 -4.02
C ALA A 285 14.28 8.77 -5.50
N ALA A 286 14.91 7.78 -6.13
CA ALA A 286 15.21 7.82 -7.57
C ALA A 286 13.94 7.93 -8.43
N GLY A 287 12.88 7.19 -8.09
CA GLY A 287 11.56 7.32 -8.72
C GLY A 287 10.97 8.71 -8.51
N ALA A 288 11.07 9.28 -7.30
CA ALA A 288 10.56 10.61 -7.01
C ALA A 288 11.29 11.69 -7.81
N LEU A 289 12.59 11.56 -8.08
CA LEU A 289 13.32 12.49 -8.94
C LEU A 289 12.80 12.52 -10.38
N LEU A 290 12.21 11.43 -10.88
CA LEU A 290 11.56 11.43 -12.20
C LEU A 290 10.32 12.33 -12.24
N THR A 291 9.67 12.57 -11.10
CA THR A 291 8.48 13.46 -11.00
C THR A 291 8.81 14.93 -11.19
N LEU A 292 10.10 15.30 -11.11
CA LEU A 292 10.58 16.66 -11.38
C LEU A 292 10.81 16.92 -12.88
N ARG A 293 10.73 15.89 -13.73
CA ARG A 293 10.88 16.03 -15.18
C ARG A 293 9.60 16.59 -15.80
N ARG A 294 9.74 17.21 -16.99
CA ARG A 294 8.58 17.69 -17.77
C ARG A 294 7.67 16.51 -18.14
N ARG A 295 6.36 16.73 -18.02
CA ARG A 295 5.33 15.81 -18.55
C ARG A 295 5.48 15.66 -20.06
N ALA A 296 5.02 14.51 -20.58
CA ALA A 296 4.94 14.32 -22.03
C ALA A 296 3.95 15.35 -22.64
N PRO A 297 4.22 15.89 -23.85
CA PRO A 297 3.34 16.88 -24.48
C PRO A 297 1.92 16.34 -24.74
N GLU A 298 0.91 17.20 -24.55
CA GLU A 298 -0.54 16.89 -24.65
C GLU A 298 -0.96 16.18 -25.96
N SER A 299 -0.20 16.36 -27.05
CA SER A 299 -0.46 15.74 -28.35
C SER A 299 -0.48 14.20 -28.33
N VAL A 300 0.22 13.58 -27.37
CA VAL A 300 0.22 12.10 -27.19
C VAL A 300 -1.04 11.61 -26.44
N VAL A 301 -1.64 12.46 -25.60
CA VAL A 301 -2.81 12.14 -24.78
C VAL A 301 -4.10 12.17 -25.61
N HIS A 302 -4.22 13.11 -26.55
CA HIS A 302 -5.37 13.19 -27.47
C HIS A 302 -5.33 12.14 -28.59
N ALA A 303 -4.15 11.78 -29.11
CA ALA A 303 -4.04 10.78 -30.17
C ALA A 303 -4.39 9.33 -29.73
N ALA A 304 -4.40 9.05 -28.43
CA ALA A 304 -4.73 7.72 -27.88
C ALA A 304 -6.16 7.61 -27.33
N THR A 305 -6.87 8.74 -27.21
CA THR A 305 -8.27 8.82 -26.74
C THR A 305 -9.27 8.95 -27.88
N ALA A 306 -8.82 9.34 -29.09
CA ALA A 306 -9.54 9.20 -30.36
C ALA A 306 -9.46 7.76 -30.91
#